data_AF-A0A750KG41-F1
#
_entry.id   AF-A0A750KG41-F1
#
_cell.length_a   1.000
_cell.length_b   1.000
_cell.length_c   1.000
_cell.angle_alpha   90.00
_cell.angle_beta   90.00
_cell.angle_gamma   90.00
#
_symmetry.space_group_name_H-M   'P 1'
#
loop_
_entity.id
_entity.type
_entity.pdbx_description
1 polymer ?
#
loop_
_entity_poly.entity_id
_entity_poly.type
_entity_poly.pdbx_seq_one_letter_code
_entity_poly.pdbx_strand_id
1 'polypeptide(L)'
;MWKSPRLWKVMIPGSAIILLLIPLMMVRQAIVARADYRNDEETDIRQSIRGPQKAVGPLVAIPVTELYTVLENEKDVQHKRSYLSFWLPASLLAEGN
;
A
#
# COMPACT_ATOMS: atom_id res chain seq x y z
N MET A 1 57.78 -25.51 14.08
CA MET A 1 57.16 -25.89 15.37
C MET A 1 56.65 -24.64 16.10
N TRP A 2 55.38 -24.28 15.93
CA TRP A 2 54.75 -23.22 16.75
C TRP A 2 54.49 -23.76 18.17
N LYS A 3 55.55 -23.85 18.98
CA LYS A 3 55.46 -24.27 20.38
C LYS A 3 55.78 -23.07 21.30
N SER A 4 55.07 -21.97 21.08
CA SER A 4 55.04 -20.86 22.03
C SER A 4 53.77 -21.04 22.86
N PRO A 5 53.86 -21.44 24.14
CA PRO A 5 52.69 -21.68 25.00
C PRO A 5 51.81 -20.43 25.17
N ARG A 6 52.38 -19.25 24.95
CA ARG A 6 51.67 -17.97 25.02
C ARG A 6 50.75 -17.73 23.83
N LEU A 7 51.13 -18.18 22.62
CA LEU A 7 50.28 -18.06 21.43
C LEU A 7 49.02 -18.92 21.57
N TRP A 8 49.16 -20.13 22.09
CA TRP A 8 48.02 -21.03 22.31
C TRP A 8 47.02 -20.48 23.34
N LYS A 9 47.50 -19.76 24.37
CA LYS A 9 46.66 -19.10 25.37
C LYS A 9 45.77 -17.98 24.81
N VAL A 10 46.14 -17.37 23.68
CA VAL A 10 45.35 -16.30 23.04
C VAL A 10 44.51 -16.85 21.89
N MET A 11 45.06 -17.79 21.11
CA MET A 11 44.36 -18.35 19.95
C MET A 11 43.12 -19.16 20.33
N ILE A 12 43.18 -19.96 21.39
CA ILE A 12 42.03 -20.79 21.81
C ILE A 12 40.82 -19.94 22.22
N PRO A 13 40.93 -18.99 23.18
CA PRO A 13 39.78 -18.16 23.53
C PRO A 13 39.34 -17.27 22.37
N GLY A 14 40.27 -16.77 21.54
CA GLY A 14 39.91 -16.01 20.33
C GLY A 14 39.07 -16.84 19.35
N SER A 15 39.47 -18.08 19.10
CA SER A 15 38.72 -18.99 18.22
C SER A 15 37.34 -19.35 18.79
N ALA A 16 37.22 -19.48 20.11
CA ALA A 16 35.95 -19.75 20.78
C ALA A 16 34.97 -18.56 20.63
N ILE A 17 35.46 -17.32 20.74
CA ILE A 17 34.64 -16.11 20.52
C ILE A 17 34.15 -16.06 19.06
N ILE A 18 35.02 -16.39 18.10
CA ILE A 18 34.65 -16.43 16.68
C ILE A 18 33.62 -17.54 16.42
N LEU A 19 33.78 -18.71 17.04
CA LEU A 19 32.84 -19.83 16.92
C LEU A 19 31.44 -19.45 17.42
N LEU A 20 31.36 -18.65 18.49
CA LEU A 20 30.09 -18.15 19.05
C LEU A 20 29.37 -17.15 18.13
N LEU A 21 30.05 -16.56 17.14
CA LEU A 21 29.39 -15.67 16.17
C LEU A 21 28.43 -16.45 15.25
N ILE A 22 28.72 -17.72 14.95
CA ILE A 22 27.89 -18.56 14.08
C ILE A 22 26.46 -18.72 14.63
N PRO A 23 26.24 -19.21 15.87
CA PRO A 23 24.89 -19.34 16.42
C PRO A 23 24.21 -17.99 16.62
N LEU A 24 24.97 -16.93 16.93
CA LEU A 24 24.41 -15.58 17.06
C LEU A 24 23.83 -15.07 15.72
N MET A 25 24.52 -15.33 14.61
CA MET A 25 24.01 -15.00 13.28
C MET A 25 22.77 -15.81 12.92
N MET A 26 22.71 -17.10 13.27
CA MET A 26 21.52 -17.94 13.04
C MET A 26 20.30 -17.42 13.80
N VAL A 27 20.47 -17.07 15.08
CA VAL A 27 19.39 -16.50 15.90
C VAL A 27 18.93 -15.16 15.31
N ARG A 28 19.87 -14.29 14.91
CA ARG A 28 19.54 -13.02 14.27
C ARG A 28 18.72 -13.21 12.99
N GLN A 29 19.08 -14.17 12.13
CA GLN A 29 18.32 -14.46 10.92
C GLN A 29 16.90 -14.96 11.22
N ALA A 30 16.75 -15.85 12.21
CA ALA A 30 15.43 -16.35 12.61
C ALA A 30 14.53 -15.26 13.21
N ILE A 31 15.10 -14.29 13.92
CA ILE A 31 14.35 -13.14 14.46
C ILE A 31 13.94 -12.20 13.33
N VAL A 32 14.84 -11.87 12.40
CA VAL A 32 14.54 -11.01 11.24
C VAL A 32 13.47 -11.64 10.36
N ALA A 33 13.57 -12.94 10.05
CA ALA A 33 12.54 -13.64 9.29
C ALA A 33 11.16 -13.55 9.95
N ARG A 34 11.06 -13.65 11.29
CA ARG A 34 9.77 -13.50 12.00
C ARG A 34 9.27 -12.06 12.06
N ALA A 35 10.17 -11.08 12.02
CA ALA A 35 9.79 -9.67 11.92
C ALA A 35 9.25 -9.37 10.51
N ASP A 36 9.88 -9.93 9.47
CA ASP A 36 9.47 -9.76 8.08
C ASP A 36 8.13 -10.47 7.80
N TYR A 37 7.91 -11.70 8.31
CA TYR A 37 6.61 -12.39 8.20
C TYR A 37 5.43 -11.58 8.78
N ARG A 38 5.65 -10.84 9.87
CA ARG A 38 4.61 -9.97 10.44
C ARG A 38 4.28 -8.75 9.58
N ASN A 39 5.27 -8.21 8.88
CA ASN A 39 5.06 -7.10 7.96
C ASN A 39 4.40 -7.58 6.67
N ASP A 40 4.83 -8.73 6.13
CA ASP A 40 4.36 -9.26 4.86
C ASP A 40 2.91 -9.78 4.95
N GLU A 41 2.54 -10.46 6.03
CA GLU A 41 1.15 -10.92 6.26
C GLU A 41 0.18 -9.75 6.45
N GLU A 42 0.61 -8.63 7.04
CA GLU A 42 -0.25 -7.45 7.18
C GLU A 42 -0.49 -6.76 5.83
N THR A 43 0.50 -6.73 4.94
CA THR A 43 0.33 -6.25 3.57
C THR A 43 -0.53 -7.19 2.71
N ASP A 44 -0.31 -8.50 2.77
CA ASP A 44 -1.06 -9.47 1.96
C ASP A 44 -2.50 -9.64 2.43
N ILE A 45 -2.79 -9.53 3.74
CA ILE A 45 -4.18 -9.51 4.24
C ILE A 45 -4.86 -8.18 3.91
N ARG A 46 -4.15 -7.04 3.99
CA ARG A 46 -4.70 -5.75 3.53
C ARG A 46 -5.02 -5.76 2.04
N GLN A 47 -4.21 -6.45 1.23
CA GLN A 47 -4.40 -6.57 -0.22
C GLN A 47 -5.44 -7.64 -0.60
N SER A 48 -5.59 -8.72 0.17
CA SER A 48 -6.56 -9.80 -0.10
C SER A 48 -7.96 -9.54 0.47
N ILE A 49 -8.10 -8.73 1.53
CA ILE A 49 -9.41 -8.27 2.03
C ILE A 49 -9.87 -6.97 1.33
N ARG A 50 -8.94 -6.18 0.76
CA ARG A 50 -9.23 -4.94 0.02
C ARG A 50 -8.27 -4.69 -1.13
N GLY A 51 -8.32 -5.55 -2.16
CA GLY A 51 -7.80 -5.17 -3.47
C GLY A 51 -8.60 -3.99 -4.04
N PRO A 52 -8.08 -3.23 -5.03
CA PRO A 52 -8.87 -2.21 -5.73
C PRO A 52 -10.13 -2.85 -6.33
N GLN A 53 -11.28 -2.63 -5.71
CA GLN A 53 -12.55 -3.15 -6.21
C GLN A 53 -12.97 -2.31 -7.41
N LYS A 54 -13.04 -2.95 -8.57
CA LYS A 54 -13.50 -2.29 -9.79
C LYS A 54 -15.02 -2.29 -9.78
N ALA A 55 -15.62 -1.16 -9.40
CA ALA A 55 -17.05 -0.94 -9.57
C ALA A 55 -17.35 -0.76 -11.07
N VAL A 56 -18.00 -1.74 -11.68
CA VAL A 56 -18.40 -1.71 -13.08
C VAL A 56 -19.91 -1.50 -13.17
N GLY A 57 -20.33 -0.56 -14.02
CA GLY A 57 -21.74 -0.24 -14.21
C GLY A 57 -21.96 0.78 -15.33
N PRO A 58 -23.18 0.84 -15.90
CA PRO A 58 -23.51 1.82 -16.92
C PRO A 58 -23.57 3.23 -16.30
N LEU A 59 -22.79 4.16 -16.83
CA LEU A 59 -22.87 5.58 -16.48
C LEU A 59 -23.85 6.27 -17.43
N VAL A 60 -24.96 6.80 -16.91
CA VAL A 60 -25.93 7.56 -17.71
C VAL A 60 -25.53 9.03 -17.67
N ALA A 61 -25.28 9.62 -18.83
CA ALA A 61 -24.95 11.02 -18.98
C ALA A 61 -26.11 11.76 -19.68
N ILE A 62 -26.78 12.65 -18.96
CA ILE A 62 -27.95 13.38 -19.44
C ILE A 62 -27.51 14.81 -19.78
N PRO A 63 -27.60 15.24 -21.06
CA PRO A 63 -27.32 16.63 -21.41
C PRO A 63 -28.46 17.52 -20.91
N VAL A 64 -28.16 18.43 -19.98
CA VAL A 64 -29.12 19.39 -19.42
C VAL A 64 -28.81 20.78 -19.97
N THR A 65 -29.86 21.48 -20.38
CA THR A 65 -29.77 22.89 -20.79
C THR A 65 -30.73 23.69 -19.92
N GLU A 66 -30.17 24.56 -19.11
CA GLU A 66 -30.91 25.50 -18.28
C GLU A 66 -31.02 26.85 -18.98
N LEU A 67 -32.22 27.41 -18.97
CA LEU A 67 -32.51 28.78 -19.38
C LEU A 67 -32.87 29.54 -18.10
N TYR A 68 -32.02 30.49 -17.71
CA TYR A 68 -32.27 31.32 -16.53
C TYR A 68 -32.22 32.79 -16.93
N THR A 69 -33.18 33.56 -16.42
CA THR A 69 -33.24 35.00 -16.64
C THR A 69 -32.55 35.69 -15.48
N VAL A 70 -31.55 36.51 -15.79
CA VAL A 70 -30.87 37.36 -14.81
C VAL A 70 -31.30 38.80 -15.05
N LEU A 71 -31.69 39.49 -13.97
CA LEU A 71 -31.92 40.93 -13.96
C LEU A 71 -30.56 41.63 -13.94
N GLU A 72 -30.14 42.15 -15.10
CA GLU A 72 -28.87 42.87 -15.24
C GLU A 72 -29.19 44.27 -15.78
N ASN A 73 -28.88 45.31 -14.99
CA ASN A 73 -29.14 46.72 -15.33
C ASN A 73 -30.61 47.02 -15.70
N GLU A 74 -31.56 46.60 -14.84
CA GLU A 74 -33.02 46.79 -15.03
C GLU A 74 -33.60 46.15 -16.30
N LYS A 75 -32.87 45.23 -16.94
CA LYS A 75 -33.34 44.47 -18.11
C LYS A 75 -33.21 42.97 -17.83
N ASP A 76 -34.23 42.23 -18.26
CA ASP A 76 -34.24 40.77 -18.21
C ASP A 76 -33.34 40.21 -19.32
N VAL A 77 -32.20 39.62 -18.93
CA VAL A 77 -31.27 38.97 -19.86
C VAL A 77 -31.37 37.46 -19.69
N GLN A 78 -31.78 36.76 -20.75
CA GLN A 78 -31.80 35.29 -20.76
C GLN A 78 -30.40 34.73 -20.98
N HIS A 79 -29.95 33.90 -20.04
CA HIS A 79 -28.72 33.14 -20.14
C HIS A 79 -29.02 31.65 -20.31
N LYS A 80 -28.21 31.00 -21.16
CA LYS A 80 -28.26 29.57 -21.43
C LYS A 80 -27.02 28.90 -20.84
N ARG A 81 -27.20 27.90 -19.98
CA ARG A 81 -26.11 27.04 -19.48
C ARG A 81 -26.39 25.60 -19.84
N SER A 82 -25.44 24.97 -20.53
CA SER A 82 -25.49 23.55 -20.85
C SER A 82 -24.42 22.82 -20.05
N TYR A 83 -24.81 21.77 -19.33
CA TYR A 83 -23.90 20.90 -18.59
C TYR A 83 -24.32 19.44 -18.70
N LEU A 84 -23.35 18.56 -18.45
CA LEU A 84 -23.59 17.12 -18.44
C LEU A 84 -23.90 16.70 -17.01
N SER A 85 -25.12 16.21 -16.78
CA SER A 85 -25.50 15.63 -15.50
C SER A 85 -25.21 14.13 -15.53
N PHE A 86 -24.38 13.67 -14.61
CA PHE A 86 -24.03 12.25 -14.49
C PHE A 86 -24.92 11.61 -13.43
N TRP A 87 -25.65 10.58 -13.84
CA TRP A 87 -26.44 9.77 -12.94
C TRP A 87 -25.76 8.42 -12.73
N LEU A 88 -25.43 8.14 -11.47
CA LEU A 88 -24.94 6.83 -11.05
C LEU A 88 -26.15 5.91 -10.85
N PRO A 89 -26.09 4.65 -11.33
CA PRO A 89 -27.16 3.69 -11.09
C PRO A 89 -27.27 3.37 -9.59
N ALA A 90 -28.49 3.01 -9.15
CA ALA A 90 -28.77 2.71 -7.74
C ALA A 90 -27.97 1.53 -7.18
N SER A 91 -27.46 0.65 -8.05
CA SER A 91 -26.59 -0.47 -7.71
C SER A 91 -25.39 -0.52 -8.64
N LEU A 92 -24.19 -0.65 -8.06
CA LEU A 92 -22.95 -0.90 -8.78
C LEU A 92 -22.53 -2.34 -8.53
N LEU A 93 -22.14 -3.05 -9.59
CA LEU A 93 -21.57 -4.39 -9.44
C LEU A 93 -20.09 -4.22 -9.08
N ALA A 94 -19.71 -4.75 -7.92
CA ALA A 94 -18.32 -4.83 -7.51
C ALA A 94 -17.79 -6.20 -7.94
N GLU A 95 -16.90 -6.21 -8.92
CA GLU A 95 -16.20 -7.44 -9.33
C GLU A 95 -14.95 -7.59 -8.47
N GLY A 96 -14.93 -8.63 -7.64
CA GLY A 96 -13.76 -9.08 -6.90
C GLY A 96 -12.91 -10.00 -7.79
N ASN A 97 -11.59 -9.86 -7.71
CA ASN A 97 -10.63 -10.69 -8.44
C ASN A 97 -10.43 -12.04 -7.74
#